data_AF-A0A3A2ZAJ8-F1
#
_entry.id   AF-A0A3A2ZAJ8-F1
#
_cell.length_a   1.000
_cell.length_b   1.000
_cell.length_c   1.000
_cell.angle_alpha   90.00
_cell.angle_beta   90.00
_cell.angle_gamma   90.00
#
_symmetry.space_group_name_H-M   'P 1'
#
loop_
_entity.id
_entity.type
_entity.pdbx_description
1 polymer ?
#
loop_
_entity_poly.entity_id
_entity_poly.type
_entity_poly.pdbx_seq_one_letter_code
_entity_poly.pdbx_strand_id
1 'polypeptide(L)'
;AKNGLESYAYSLKNTISEGKLSISDDDKQKIESKVSETISWLDNNQTATKDEYESQQKELEGVANPIISAAYGGAAGAGGAAPGGAAGGARPADEVEERPEELD
;
A
#
# COMPACT_ATOMS: atom_id res chain seq x y z
N ALA A 1 -10.26 -16.30 -2.09
CA ALA A 1 -10.24 -14.99 -2.77
C ALA A 1 -11.50 -14.18 -2.40
N LYS A 2 -12.72 -14.64 -2.73
CA LYS A 2 -14.00 -14.00 -2.35
C LYS A 2 -14.05 -13.48 -0.91
N ASN A 3 -13.99 -14.38 0.08
CA ASN A 3 -14.16 -14.01 1.50
C ASN A 3 -13.09 -13.01 1.97
N GLY A 4 -11.89 -13.08 1.40
CA GLY A 4 -10.81 -12.14 1.70
C GLY A 4 -11.12 -10.74 1.16
N LEU A 5 -11.53 -10.66 -0.11
CA LEU A 5 -11.95 -9.41 -0.75
C LEU A 5 -13.16 -8.79 -0.05
N GLU A 6 -14.16 -9.61 0.28
CA GLU A 6 -15.36 -9.18 0.99
C GLU A 6 -15.01 -8.61 2.37
N SER A 7 -14.23 -9.34 3.16
CA SER A 7 -13.79 -8.88 4.49
C SER A 7 -12.98 -7.58 4.40
N TYR A 8 -12.10 -7.47 3.40
CA TYR A 8 -11.30 -6.26 3.18
C TYR A 8 -12.16 -5.05 2.79
N ALA A 9 -13.10 -5.23 1.86
CA ALA A 9 -14.02 -4.17 1.42
C ALA A 9 -14.88 -3.64 2.59
N TYR A 10 -15.45 -4.53 3.41
CA TYR A 10 -16.22 -4.12 4.59
C TYR A 10 -15.35 -3.48 5.67
N SER A 11 -14.15 -4.01 5.90
CA SER A 11 -13.20 -3.40 6.85
C SER A 11 -12.86 -1.97 6.45
N LEU A 12 -12.54 -1.76 5.17
CA LEU A 12 -12.26 -0.42 4.61
C LEU A 12 -13.44 0.52 4.79
N LYS A 13 -14.65 0.08 4.42
CA LYS A 13 -15.88 0.86 4.58
C LYS A 13 -16.03 1.36 6.02
N ASN A 14 -15.84 0.46 6.98
CA ASN A 14 -15.97 0.78 8.40
C ASN A 14 -14.90 1.78 8.85
N THR A 15 -13.63 1.54 8.51
CA THR A 15 -12.53 2.45 8.84
C THR A 15 -12.79 3.89 8.37
N ILE A 16 -13.31 4.04 7.15
CA ILE A 16 -13.59 5.35 6.54
C ILE A 16 -14.84 5.99 7.14
N SER A 17 -15.90 5.20 7.35
CA SER A 17 -17.16 5.69 7.92
C SER A 17 -16.99 6.16 9.36
N GLU A 18 -16.14 5.48 10.13
CA GLU A 18 -15.80 5.83 11.51
C GLU A 18 -14.84 7.02 11.62
N GLY A 19 -14.33 7.55 10.49
CA GLY A 19 -13.38 8.66 10.49
C GLY A 19 -12.02 8.31 11.13
N LYS A 20 -11.66 7.02 11.15
CA LYS A 20 -10.38 6.55 11.72
C LYS A 20 -9.17 6.93 10.86
N LEU A 21 -9.40 7.37 9.63
CA LEU A 21 -8.39 7.89 8.71
C LEU A 21 -8.63 9.38 8.48
N SER A 22 -7.57 10.18 8.65
CA SER A 22 -7.59 11.61 8.33
C SER A 22 -7.26 11.79 6.85
N ILE A 23 -8.31 11.83 6.02
CA ILE A 23 -8.23 11.97 4.56
C ILE A 23 -9.21 13.07 4.07
N SER A 24 -8.99 13.56 2.86
CA SER A 24 -9.91 14.52 2.23
C SER A 24 -11.28 13.90 1.96
N ASP A 25 -12.33 14.72 1.88
CA ASP A 25 -13.68 14.25 1.51
C ASP A 25 -13.69 13.63 0.11
N ASP A 26 -12.90 14.18 -0.82
CA ASP A 26 -12.73 13.62 -2.17
C ASP A 26 -12.14 12.21 -2.13
N ASP A 27 -11.09 11.99 -1.33
CA ASP A 27 -10.46 10.68 -1.22
C ASP A 27 -11.33 9.68 -0.45
N LYS A 28 -12.06 10.15 0.56
CA LYS A 28 -13.10 9.38 1.23
C LYS A 28 -14.15 8.91 0.23
N GLN A 29 -14.69 9.81 -0.59
CA GLN A 29 -15.71 9.48 -1.57
C GLN A 29 -15.18 8.50 -2.63
N LYS A 30 -13.91 8.63 -3.08
CA LYS A 30 -13.29 7.68 -4.01
C LYS A 30 -13.25 6.27 -3.44
N ILE A 31 -12.79 6.10 -2.19
CA ILE A 31 -12.72 4.76 -1.59
C ILE A 31 -14.13 4.23 -1.33
N GLU A 32 -15.05 5.02 -0.80
CA GLU A 32 -16.44 4.60 -0.56
C GLU A 32 -17.10 4.12 -1.86
N SER A 33 -16.90 4.84 -2.95
CA SER A 33 -17.41 4.45 -4.27
C SER A 33 -16.80 3.12 -4.73
N LYS A 34 -15.47 2.97 -4.68
CA LYS A 34 -14.80 1.74 -5.13
C LYS A 34 -15.13 0.53 -4.27
N VAL A 35 -15.31 0.72 -2.96
CA VAL A 35 -15.77 -0.31 -2.03
C VAL A 35 -17.20 -0.72 -2.35
N SER A 36 -18.10 0.23 -2.60
CA SER A 36 -19.49 -0.06 -2.96
C SER A 36 -19.58 -0.81 -4.29
N GLU A 37 -18.80 -0.41 -5.29
CA GLU A 37 -18.66 -1.13 -6.56
C GLU A 37 -18.18 -2.56 -6.34
N THR A 38 -17.15 -2.74 -5.51
CA THR A 38 -16.59 -4.07 -5.22
C THR A 38 -17.58 -4.98 -4.50
N ILE A 39 -18.33 -4.46 -3.52
CA ILE A 39 -19.39 -5.22 -2.84
C ILE A 39 -20.49 -5.61 -3.84
N SER A 40 -20.94 -4.65 -4.66
CA SER A 40 -21.95 -4.92 -5.70
C SER A 40 -21.45 -5.97 -6.71
N TRP A 41 -20.17 -5.93 -7.06
CA TRP A 41 -19.55 -6.93 -7.92
C TRP A 41 -19.51 -8.30 -7.23
N LEU A 42 -19.11 -8.38 -5.96
CA LEU A 42 -19.10 -9.63 -5.18
C LEU A 42 -20.49 -10.28 -5.07
N ASP A 43 -21.54 -9.48 -4.92
CA ASP A 43 -22.93 -9.93 -4.84
C ASP A 43 -23.40 -10.54 -6.16
N ASN A 44 -23.00 -9.94 -7.29
CA ASN A 44 -23.36 -10.41 -8.63
C ASN A 44 -22.47 -11.54 -9.15
N ASN A 45 -21.27 -11.73 -8.58
CA ASN A 45 -20.26 -12.64 -9.09
C ASN A 45 -19.88 -13.72 -8.06
N GLN A 46 -20.86 -14.27 -7.35
CA GLN A 46 -20.62 -15.23 -6.25
C GLN A 46 -19.87 -16.51 -6.65
N THR A 47 -19.87 -16.86 -7.94
CA THR A 47 -19.19 -18.04 -8.50
C THR A 47 -18.02 -17.67 -9.42
N ALA A 48 -17.50 -16.44 -9.32
CA ALA A 48 -16.31 -16.05 -10.07
C ALA A 48 -15.10 -16.92 -9.74
N THR A 49 -14.14 -16.95 -10.66
CA THR A 49 -12.88 -17.64 -10.49
C THR A 49 -11.97 -16.93 -9.49
N LYS A 50 -10.97 -17.65 -9.00
CA LYS A 50 -9.95 -17.08 -8.10
C LYS A 50 -9.28 -15.86 -8.73
N ASP A 51 -8.93 -15.94 -10.01
CA ASP A 51 -8.21 -14.88 -10.73
C ASP A 51 -9.06 -13.62 -10.89
N GLU A 52 -10.37 -13.77 -11.13
CA GLU A 52 -11.31 -12.64 -11.18
C GLU A 52 -11.44 -11.94 -9.82
N TYR A 53 -11.56 -12.70 -8.72
CA TYR A 53 -11.55 -12.12 -7.38
C TYR A 53 -10.23 -11.40 -7.07
N GLU A 54 -9.08 -11.96 -7.47
CA GLU A 54 -7.78 -11.32 -7.28
C GLU A 54 -7.63 -10.06 -8.14
N SER A 55 -8.18 -10.03 -9.35
CA SER A 55 -8.24 -8.84 -10.19
C SER A 55 -9.08 -7.75 -9.51
N GLN A 56 -10.27 -8.10 -9.05
CA GLN A 56 -11.15 -7.15 -8.34
C GLN A 56 -10.48 -6.63 -7.05
N GLN A 57 -9.77 -7.50 -6.33
CA GLN A 57 -8.99 -7.08 -5.15
C GLN A 57 -7.91 -6.07 -5.51
N LYS A 58 -7.13 -6.31 -6.57
CA LYS A 58 -6.11 -5.36 -7.04
C LYS A 58 -6.69 -4.02 -7.45
N GLU A 59 -7.87 -4.00 -8.07
CA GLU A 59 -8.53 -2.74 -8.41
C GLU A 59 -8.93 -1.93 -7.17
N LEU A 60 -9.45 -2.59 -6.13
CA LEU A 60 -9.78 -1.93 -4.87
C LEU A 60 -8.52 -1.42 -4.17
N GLU A 61 -7.49 -2.26 -4.07
CA GLU A 61 -6.20 -1.92 -3.46
C GLU A 61 -5.49 -0.78 -4.21
N GLY A 62 -5.60 -0.74 -5.54
CA GLY A 62 -5.00 0.31 -6.37
C GLY A 62 -5.55 1.71 -6.07
N VAL A 63 -6.78 1.81 -5.57
CA VAL A 63 -7.37 3.08 -5.11
C VAL A 63 -7.13 3.29 -3.62
N ALA A 64 -7.35 2.27 -2.80
CA ALA A 64 -7.31 2.39 -1.34
C ALA A 64 -5.88 2.58 -0.80
N ASN A 65 -4.91 1.79 -1.28
CA ASN A 65 -3.54 1.82 -0.75
C ASN A 65 -2.84 3.18 -0.85
N PRO A 66 -2.85 3.91 -1.98
CA PRO A 66 -2.19 5.21 -2.05
C PRO A 66 -2.84 6.24 -1.10
N ILE A 67 -4.15 6.24 -0.96
CA ILE A 67 -4.88 7.15 -0.07
C ILE A 67 -4.59 6.83 1.40
N ILE A 68 -4.67 5.56 1.78
CA ILE A 68 -4.41 5.10 3.15
C ILE A 68 -2.94 5.36 3.52
N SER A 69 -2.02 5.09 2.59
CA SER A 69 -0.59 5.37 2.78
C SER A 69 -0.33 6.86 2.96
N ALA A 70 -1.01 7.72 2.18
CA ALA A 70 -0.95 9.17 2.37
C ALA A 70 -1.53 9.61 3.72
N ALA A 71 -2.62 8.97 4.20
CA ALA A 71 -3.21 9.25 5.50
C ALA A 71 -2.25 8.93 6.66
N TYR A 72 -1.59 7.77 6.61
CA TYR A 72 -0.61 7.37 7.63
C TYR A 72 0.71 8.15 7.52
N GLY A 73 1.17 8.45 6.30
CA GLY A 73 2.36 9.28 6.06
C GLY A 73 2.13 10.75 6.45
N GLY A 74 0.92 11.27 6.27
CA GLY A 74 0.50 12.57 6.75
C GLY A 74 0.41 12.63 8.28
N ALA A 75 0.03 11.52 8.94
CA ALA A 75 0.09 11.39 10.39
C ALA A 75 1.53 11.33 10.93
N ALA A 76 2.48 10.80 10.16
CA ALA A 76 3.92 10.91 10.43
C ALA A 76 4.54 12.27 10.02
N GLY A 77 3.77 13.11 9.33
CA GLY A 77 4.20 14.42 8.79
C GLY A 77 4.30 15.55 9.82
N ALA A 78 3.83 15.33 11.05
CA ALA A 78 4.23 16.15 12.21
C ALA A 78 5.51 15.58 12.87
N GLY A 79 6.48 15.13 12.06
CA GLY A 79 7.72 14.56 12.57
C GLY A 79 8.46 13.64 11.61
N GLY A 80 8.97 14.20 10.50
CA GLY A 80 10.16 13.65 9.83
C GLY A 80 9.91 12.66 8.69
N ALA A 81 10.20 13.14 7.48
CA ALA A 81 10.83 12.45 6.36
C ALA A 81 10.27 11.08 5.89
N ALA A 82 9.60 11.13 4.73
CA ALA A 82 9.79 10.21 3.60
C ALA A 82 9.27 10.93 2.34
N PRO A 83 9.75 10.68 1.10
CA PRO A 83 10.06 9.34 0.59
C PRO A 83 11.22 9.23 -0.44
N GLY A 84 11.82 8.05 -0.56
CA GLY A 84 12.58 7.70 -1.77
C GLY A 84 13.66 6.63 -1.58
N GLY A 85 13.48 5.50 -2.24
CA GLY A 85 14.57 4.76 -2.90
C GLY A 85 15.43 3.83 -2.04
N ALA A 86 15.40 2.55 -2.38
CA ALA A 86 16.29 1.53 -1.87
C ALA A 86 17.77 1.77 -2.22
N ALA A 87 18.63 1.30 -1.31
CA ALA A 87 19.93 0.65 -1.55
C ALA A 87 21.01 1.36 -2.40
N GLY A 88 22.17 1.59 -1.79
CA GLY A 88 23.43 1.81 -2.50
C GLY A 88 24.53 2.23 -1.53
N GLY A 89 25.29 1.24 -1.03
CA GLY A 89 26.23 1.43 0.07
C GLY A 89 27.48 2.26 -0.25
N ALA A 90 28.16 2.66 0.81
CA ALA A 90 29.62 2.77 0.87
C ALA A 90 30.02 2.89 2.35
N ARG A 91 30.80 1.92 2.82
CA ARG A 91 31.61 2.04 4.04
C ARG A 91 32.66 3.14 3.79
N PRO A 92 33.00 4.00 4.75
CA PRO A 92 34.24 4.74 4.67
C PRO A 92 35.30 3.99 5.50
N ALA A 93 36.31 3.49 4.82
CA ALA A 93 37.64 3.32 5.41
C ALA A 93 38.61 3.34 4.23
N ASP A 94 39.02 4.56 3.93
CA ASP A 94 40.36 4.93 3.48
C ASP A 94 41.39 3.87 3.89
N GLU A 95 42.05 3.26 2.91
CA GLU A 95 43.52 3.32 2.78
C GLU A 95 43.91 2.58 1.49
N VAL A 96 44.40 3.36 0.53
CA VAL A 96 45.14 2.87 -0.63
C VAL A 96 46.58 2.86 -0.19
N GLU A 97 47.26 1.71 -0.21
CA GLU A 97 48.67 1.67 -0.60
C GLU A 97 49.04 0.23 -0.97
N GLU A 98 49.24 0.01 -2.27
CA GLU A 98 49.89 -1.17 -2.79
C GLU A 98 51.34 -1.23 -2.32
N ARG A 99 51.81 -2.40 -1.92
CA ARG A 99 53.23 -2.75 -2.08
C ARG A 99 53.37 -4.24 -2.41
N PRO A 100 53.94 -4.59 -3.57
CA PRO A 100 54.21 -5.96 -3.96
C PRO A 100 55.58 -6.44 -3.41
N GLU A 101 55.83 -7.75 -3.55
CA GLU A 101 57.10 -8.49 -3.33
C GLU A 101 57.46 -8.72 -1.85
N GLU A 102 57.94 -9.90 -1.39
CA GLU A 102 58.55 -11.06 -2.04
C GLU A 102 58.57 -12.26 -1.03
N LEU A 103 59.04 -13.41 -1.54
CA LEU A 103 59.49 -14.69 -0.92
C LEU A 103 59.95 -14.63 0.56
N ASP A 104 59.89 -15.70 1.39
CA ASP A 104 60.25 -17.12 1.22
C ASP A 104 59.51 -17.95 2.31
#